data_AF-A0A1S3DR47-F1
#
_entry.id   AF-A0A1S3DR47-F1
#
_cell.length_a   1.000
_cell.length_b   1.000
_cell.length_c   1.000
_cell.angle_alpha   90.00
_cell.angle_beta   90.00
_cell.angle_gamma   90.00
#
_symmetry.space_group_name_H-M   'P 1'
#
loop_
_entity.id
_entity.type
_entity.pdbx_description
1 polymer ?
#
loop_
_entity_poly.entity_id
_entity_poly.type
_entity_poly.pdbx_seq_one_letter_code
_entity_poly.pdbx_strand_id
1 'polypeptide(L)'
;MLTKTFDFIKVMCMQYWPSAKVKNETYGNLTISVEHEEELANFHIRTIRIVLKEGSPEEEHRKILQFHYTEWPCHTCPFSNAILEFRRRMRAVVGTYRTQQHG
;
A
#
# COMPACT_ATOMS: atom_id res chain seq x y z
N MET A 1 4.83 -3.30 3.54
CA MET A 1 5.91 -3.78 2.65
C MET A 1 7.19 -3.04 3.00
N LEU A 2 8.31 -3.76 3.16
CA LEU A 2 9.61 -3.22 3.60
C LEU A 2 10.72 -3.49 2.57
N THR A 3 10.36 -3.72 1.31
CA THR A 3 11.29 -4.02 0.22
C THR A 3 10.91 -3.18 -0.99
N LYS A 4 11.88 -2.80 -1.83
CA LYS A 4 11.60 -2.16 -3.14
C LYS A 4 10.96 -3.19 -4.09
N THR A 5 10.28 -2.73 -5.14
CA THR A 5 9.84 -3.63 -6.22
C THR A 5 11.01 -4.05 -7.10
N PHE A 6 11.93 -3.12 -7.36
CA PHE A 6 13.17 -3.32 -8.08
C PHE A 6 14.36 -2.78 -7.30
N ASP A 7 15.47 -3.51 -7.33
CA ASP A 7 16.78 -3.02 -6.90
C ASP A 7 17.77 -3.23 -8.05
N PHE A 8 18.23 -2.12 -8.63
CA PHE A 8 18.99 -2.09 -9.89
C PHE A 8 18.27 -2.90 -11.00
N ILE A 9 18.81 -4.06 -11.40
CA ILE A 9 18.23 -4.95 -12.44
C ILE A 9 17.40 -6.09 -11.86
N LYS A 10 17.37 -6.24 -10.54
CA LYS A 10 16.75 -7.39 -9.89
C LYS A 10 15.32 -7.06 -9.45
N VAL A 11 14.38 -7.91 -9.87
CA VAL A 11 13.02 -7.90 -9.31
C VAL A 11 13.10 -8.40 -7.87
N MET A 12 12.69 -7.56 -6.94
CA MET A 12 12.68 -7.86 -5.51
C MET A 12 11.27 -8.21 -5.04
N CYS A 13 10.25 -7.59 -5.63
CA CYS A 13 8.85 -7.89 -5.38
C CYS A 13 7.99 -7.45 -6.57
N MET A 14 7.05 -8.31 -6.97
CA MET A 14 6.08 -7.95 -8.00
C MET A 14 5.15 -6.85 -7.48
N GLN A 15 4.83 -5.90 -8.35
CA GLN A 15 3.80 -4.91 -8.06
C GLN A 15 2.43 -5.59 -8.15
N TYR A 16 1.84 -5.89 -6.99
CA TYR A 16 0.54 -6.58 -6.89
C TYR A 16 -0.66 -5.62 -6.78
N TRP A 17 -0.40 -4.32 -6.96
CA TRP A 17 -1.39 -3.26 -6.95
C TRP A 17 -1.39 -2.52 -8.29
N PRO A 18 -2.52 -1.91 -8.68
CA PRO A 18 -2.63 -1.15 -9.93
C PRO A 18 -1.53 -0.10 -10.06
N SER A 19 -0.85 -0.11 -11.22
CA SER A 19 0.06 0.99 -11.58
C SER A 19 -0.72 2.29 -11.81
N ALA A 20 -0.08 3.45 -11.68
CA ALA A 20 -0.72 4.74 -11.97
C ALA A 20 -1.31 4.86 -13.39
N LYS A 21 -0.90 3.99 -14.32
CA LYS A 21 -1.41 3.93 -15.69
C LYS A 21 -2.73 3.17 -15.82
N VAL A 22 -3.10 2.37 -14.81
CA VAL A 22 -4.24 1.47 -14.83
C VAL A 22 -5.16 1.80 -13.66
N LYS A 23 -6.45 2.03 -13.94
CA LYS A 23 -7.42 2.42 -12.92
C LYS A 23 -7.73 1.30 -11.93
N ASN A 24 -7.82 0.06 -12.41
CA ASN A 24 -8.09 -1.13 -11.63
C ASN A 24 -7.45 -2.38 -12.26
N GLU A 25 -7.14 -3.36 -11.43
CA GLU A 25 -6.62 -4.66 -11.86
C GLU A 25 -7.49 -5.77 -11.25
N THR A 26 -7.84 -6.77 -12.06
CA THR A 26 -8.70 -7.87 -11.64
C THR A 26 -7.88 -9.14 -11.46
N TYR A 27 -8.01 -9.76 -10.29
CA TYR A 27 -7.35 -11.00 -9.90
C TYR A 27 -8.43 -12.03 -9.53
N GLY A 28 -8.85 -12.83 -10.51
CA GLY A 28 -9.99 -13.73 -10.35
C GLY A 28 -11.28 -12.96 -10.13
N ASN A 29 -11.91 -13.13 -8.96
CA ASN A 29 -13.12 -12.40 -8.56
C ASN A 29 -12.82 -11.16 -7.69
N LEU A 30 -11.56 -10.75 -7.58
CA LEU A 30 -11.17 -9.54 -6.86
C LEU A 30 -10.84 -8.42 -7.85
N THR A 31 -11.54 -7.29 -7.77
CA THR A 31 -11.15 -6.04 -8.45
C THR A 31 -10.41 -5.15 -7.44
N ILE A 32 -9.18 -4.78 -7.77
CA ILE A 32 -8.30 -3.95 -6.94
C ILE A 32 -8.16 -2.58 -7.59
N SER A 33 -8.29 -1.51 -6.83
CA SER A 33 -8.08 -0.12 -7.28
C SER A 33 -7.34 0.68 -6.23
N VAL A 34 -6.49 1.62 -6.65
CA VAL A 34 -5.85 2.59 -5.75
C VAL A 34 -6.72 3.83 -5.71
N GLU A 35 -7.32 4.13 -4.55
CA GLU A 35 -8.17 5.32 -4.37
C GLU A 35 -7.34 6.57 -4.06
N HIS A 36 -6.27 6.40 -3.29
CA HIS A 36 -5.38 7.48 -2.88
C HIS A 36 -3.96 6.96 -2.72
N GLU A 37 -2.98 7.74 -3.14
CA GLU A 37 -1.57 7.46 -2.98
C GLU A 37 -0.86 8.71 -2.48
N GLU A 38 -0.15 8.56 -1.36
CA GLU A 38 0.76 9.56 -0.81
C GLU A 38 2.18 9.05 -0.99
N GLU A 39 2.97 9.72 -1.83
CA GLU A 39 4.39 9.47 -2.00
C GLU A 39 5.20 10.41 -1.10
N LEU A 40 6.07 9.84 -0.27
CA LEU A 40 7.02 10.55 0.56
C LEU A 40 8.44 10.06 0.27
N ALA A 41 9.44 10.79 0.78
CA ALA A 41 10.85 10.55 0.47
C ALA A 41 11.31 9.09 0.69
N ASN A 42 10.80 8.42 1.72
CA ASN A 42 11.27 7.08 2.11
C ASN A 42 10.22 5.97 1.97
N PHE A 43 8.96 6.33 1.70
CA PHE A 43 7.85 5.37 1.71
C PHE A 43 6.61 5.92 0.99
N HIS A 44 5.74 5.01 0.60
CA HIS A 44 4.44 5.30 0.03
C HIS A 44 3.34 4.83 0.98
N ILE A 45 2.20 5.53 0.97
CA ILE A 45 0.98 5.12 1.63
C ILE A 45 -0.14 5.07 0.57
N ARG A 46 -0.73 3.90 0.38
CA ARG A 46 -1.85 3.72 -0.57
C ARG A 46 -3.10 3.31 0.16
N THR A 47 -4.21 3.95 -0.16
CA THR A 47 -5.56 3.46 0.15
C THR A 47 -6.02 2.62 -1.02
N ILE A 48 -6.14 1.32 -0.80
CA ILE A 48 -6.54 0.36 -1.82
C ILE A 48 -7.96 -0.10 -1.54
N ARG A 49 -8.82 -0.01 -2.55
CA ARG A 49 -10.15 -0.59 -2.53
C ARG A 49 -10.10 -1.96 -3.18
N ILE A 50 -10.65 -2.95 -2.48
CA ILE A 50 -10.82 -4.32 -2.91
C ILE A 50 -12.32 -4.57 -3.05
N VAL A 51 -12.75 -5.04 -4.22
CA VAL A 51 -14.11 -5.47 -4.48
C VAL A 51 -14.10 -6.97 -4.76
N LEU A 52 -14.88 -7.74 -4.02
CA LEU A 52 -15.12 -9.15 -4.29
C LEU A 52 -16.40 -9.29 -5.10
N LYS A 53 -16.37 -10.07 -6.19
CA LYS A 53 -17.52 -10.38 -7.05
C LYS A 53 -18.30 -9.11 -7.49
N GLU A 54 -17.58 -8.14 -8.04
CA GLU A 54 -18.13 -6.89 -8.57
C GLU A 54 -19.27 -7.15 -9.58
N GLY A 55 -20.41 -6.48 -9.38
CA GLY A 55 -21.63 -6.66 -10.17
C GLY A 55 -22.50 -7.85 -9.77
N SER A 56 -22.22 -8.52 -8.64
CA SER A 56 -23.00 -9.67 -8.17
C SER A 56 -23.80 -9.36 -6.88
N PRO A 57 -24.81 -10.17 -6.53
CA PRO A 57 -25.52 -10.04 -5.25
C PRO A 57 -24.64 -10.27 -4.01
N GLU A 58 -23.47 -10.90 -4.17
CA GLU A 58 -22.51 -11.20 -3.11
C GLU A 58 -21.31 -10.22 -3.14
N GLU A 59 -21.52 -9.02 -3.68
CA GLU A 59 -20.49 -7.99 -3.76
C GLU A 59 -20.06 -7.53 -2.36
N GLU A 60 -18.76 -7.65 -2.05
CA GLU A 60 -18.17 -7.13 -0.81
C GLU A 60 -17.10 -6.08 -1.12
N HIS A 61 -17.02 -5.06 -0.27
CA HIS A 61 -15.98 -4.04 -0.35
C HIS A 61 -15.12 -4.00 0.89
N ARG A 62 -13.81 -3.88 0.67
CA ARG A 62 -12.85 -3.58 1.74
C ARG A 62 -11.92 -2.48 1.30
N LYS A 63 -11.59 -1.60 2.24
CA LYS A 63 -10.50 -0.64 2.08
C LYS A 63 -9.34 -1.06 2.97
N ILE A 64 -8.15 -1.10 2.39
CA ILE A 64 -6.91 -1.41 3.10
C ILE A 64 -5.91 -0.26 2.93
N LEU A 65 -5.07 -0.09 3.93
CA LEU A 65 -3.94 0.83 3.87
C LEU A 65 -2.66 0.02 3.61
N GLN A 66 -2.01 0.26 2.49
CA GLN A 66 -0.71 -0.29 2.19
C GLN A 66 0.36 0.74 2.55
N PHE A 67 1.21 0.39 3.52
CA PHE A 67 2.42 1.16 3.84
C PHE A 67 3.63 0.47 3.19
N HIS A 68 4.34 1.17 2.33
CA HIS A 68 5.44 0.63 1.54
C HIS A 68 6.70 1.45 1.74
N TYR A 69 7.57 0.99 2.65
CA TYR A 69 8.88 1.59 2.86
C TYR A 69 9.82 1.14 1.74
N THR A 70 10.35 2.11 0.99
CA THR A 70 11.18 1.86 -0.18
C THR A 70 12.65 2.02 0.16
N GLU A 71 13.05 2.94 1.04
CA GLU A 71 14.48 3.22 1.30
C GLU A 71 15.13 2.29 2.34
N TRP A 72 14.97 0.97 2.16
CA TRP A 72 15.69 -0.06 2.89
C TRP A 72 16.74 -0.71 1.97
N PRO A 73 18.05 -0.45 2.16
CA PRO A 73 19.09 -1.07 1.35
C PRO A 73 19.22 -2.57 1.65
N CYS A 74 19.35 -3.42 0.63
CA CYS A 74 19.34 -4.88 0.81
C CYS A 74 20.46 -5.42 1.73
N HIS A 75 21.59 -4.71 1.81
CA HIS A 75 22.79 -5.17 2.51
C HIS A 75 23.06 -4.43 3.83
N THR A 76 22.22 -3.45 4.20
CA THR A 76 22.43 -2.63 5.39
C THR A 76 21.12 -2.32 6.12
N CYS A 77 21.24 -1.75 7.31
CA CYS A 77 20.10 -1.23 8.05
C CYS A 77 19.75 0.17 7.53
N PRO A 78 18.45 0.55 7.44
CA PRO A 78 18.06 1.93 7.14
C PRO A 78 18.49 2.87 8.26
N PHE A 79 18.53 4.16 7.96
CA PHE A 79 18.76 5.18 8.98
C PHE A 79 17.65 5.14 10.04
N SER A 80 18.04 5.20 11.30
CA SER A 80 17.10 5.07 12.43
C SER A 80 16.03 6.15 12.44
N ASN A 81 16.35 7.37 11.98
CA ASN A 81 15.38 8.46 11.85
C ASN A 81 14.28 8.11 10.84
N ALA A 82 14.63 7.58 9.67
CA ALA A 82 13.69 7.25 8.59
C ALA A 82 12.70 6.15 9.01
N ILE A 83 13.18 5.08 9.67
CA ILE A 83 12.28 4.01 10.13
C ILE A 83 11.38 4.46 11.29
N LEU A 84 11.88 5.35 12.17
CA LEU A 84 11.08 5.93 13.25
C LEU A 84 10.01 6.87 12.71
N GLU A 85 10.33 7.67 11.70
CA GLU A 85 9.38 8.52 10.98
C GLU A 85 8.28 7.69 10.33
N PHE A 86 8.66 6.65 9.58
CA PHE A 86 7.72 5.71 8.98
C PHE A 86 6.77 5.09 10.03
N ARG A 87 7.32 4.61 11.15
CA ARG A 87 6.54 4.06 12.26
C ARG A 87 5.57 5.08 12.86
N ARG A 88 6.00 6.33 13.03
CA ARG A 88 5.14 7.42 13.55
C ARG A 88 4.01 7.71 12.59
N ARG A 89 4.29 7.81 11.29
CA ARG A 89 3.28 8.05 10.24
C ARG A 89 2.26 6.91 10.18
N MET A 90 2.71 5.65 10.21
CA MET A 90 1.81 4.48 10.28
C MET A 90 0.84 4.56 11.46
N ARG A 91 1.34 4.88 12.67
CA ARG A 91 0.48 4.99 13.85
C ARG A 91 -0.52 6.13 13.74
N ALA A 92 -0.10 7.28 13.23
CA ALA A 92 -0.99 8.42 13.03
C ALA A 92 -2.14 8.08 12.06
N VAL A 93 -1.81 7.52 10.90
CA VAL A 93 -2.80 7.18 9.86
C VAL A 93 -3.74 6.05 10.32
N VAL A 94 -3.22 5.01 10.96
CA VAL A 94 -4.09 3.93 11.49
C VAL A 94 -4.98 4.44 12.62
N GLY A 95 -4.47 5.36 13.46
CA GLY A 95 -5.25 6.02 14.50
C GLY A 95 -6.45 6.77 13.92
N THR A 96 -6.22 7.62 12.91
CA THR A 96 -7.30 8.37 12.25
C THR A 96 -8.30 7.46 11.54
N TYR A 97 -7.82 6.39 10.90
CA TYR A 97 -8.68 5.44 10.18
C TYR A 97 -9.63 4.69 11.12
N ARG A 98 -9.16 4.33 12.32
CA ARG A 98 -9.98 3.69 13.35
C ARG A 98 -11.07 4.62 13.87
N THR A 99 -10.76 5.90 14.07
CA THR A 99 -11.73 6.90 14.49
C THR A 99 -12.83 7.09 13.44
N GLN A 100 -12.48 7.10 12.15
CA GLN A 100 -13.46 7.26 11.06
C GLN A 100 -14.41 6.07 10.86
N GLN A 101 -14.09 4.87 11.38
CA GLN A 101 -14.97 3.70 11.30
C GLN A 101 -15.93 3.55 12.48
N HIS A 102 -15.72 4.28 13.58
CA HIS A 102 -16.52 4.17 14.82
C HIS A 102 -17.33 5.44 15.14
N GLY A 103 -17.30 6.45 14.27
CA GLY A 103 -18.16 7.64 14.34
C GLY A 103 -19.14 7.62 13.17
#